data_AF-A0A084GEJ7-F1
#
_entry.id   AF-A0A084GEJ7-F1
#
_cell.length_a   1.000
_cell.length_b   1.000
_cell.length_c   1.000
_cell.angle_alpha   90.00
_cell.angle_beta   90.00
_cell.angle_gamma   90.00
#
_symmetry.space_group_name_H-M   'P 1'
#
loop_
_entity.id
_entity.type
_entity.pdbx_description
1 polymer ?
#
loop_
_entity_poly.entity_id
_entity_poly.type
_entity_poly.pdbx_seq_one_letter_code
_entity_poly.pdbx_strand_id
1 'polypeptide(L)'
;MAESALNDQHLAAGDTDEQEKGQQDQKCEYSLQSTIAAFSARWLPVTSPGAPPGFDHCAVVRALWRYARRDMLRIINRPSYRSMLSLFLFALTPIPSGISEEEEADGISGQACVHAALQQVQTLRARQRYLQFNGSKVSPLLESQGRMPATTEDAMDTSGFINAESTAYWAALTFDTSASLTLNCRPLLSSGLFGFEHELPWRLVRTCSKVFRETADGWRRENVEINDERANQIIAAGASWKLLGWKLTAIFKEAVRDGHSESEVRRAFTAVLDSIREFNAIYRQPLDECHKRLQFLGQQTKLRWFSLMLHYHLSILMLVDVIEATDRHDLLADLAEISSNTEITVMNTLAFGLHTTVILKRDSDSEMALVGSPTRTVPLLSIDPYPHHVVAGVQLMRKAIDRDFGVGKITEETYRSLLSTLELTLSHLPQSSKSVQAARVKFSSTMPDRICLQS
;
A
#
# COMPACT_ATOMS: atom_id res chain seq x y z
N MET A 1 -36.01 13.10 49.01
CA MET A 1 -35.14 14.22 48.58
C MET A 1 -33.69 13.80 48.31
N ALA A 2 -33.15 12.75 48.94
CA ALA A 2 -31.78 12.27 48.63
C ALA A 2 -31.66 11.46 47.32
N GLU A 3 -32.71 10.74 46.89
CA GLU A 3 -32.69 9.97 45.63
C GLU A 3 -32.78 10.85 44.36
N SER A 4 -33.43 12.02 44.43
CA SER A 4 -33.52 12.96 43.30
C SER A 4 -32.16 13.59 42.98
N ALA A 5 -31.36 13.91 44.00
CA ALA A 5 -30.04 14.53 43.83
C ALA A 5 -28.99 13.56 43.24
N LEU A 6 -29.11 12.26 43.53
CA LEU A 6 -28.27 11.21 42.93
C LEU A 6 -28.63 10.96 41.46
N ASN A 7 -29.90 11.07 41.11
CA ASN A 7 -30.37 10.90 39.73
C ASN A 7 -29.98 12.10 38.85
N ASP A 8 -30.06 13.33 39.38
CA ASP A 8 -29.65 14.55 38.68
C ASP A 8 -28.12 14.64 38.47
N GLN A 9 -27.31 14.11 39.40
CA GLN A 9 -25.86 14.01 39.23
C GLN A 9 -25.44 12.96 38.18
N HIS A 10 -26.17 11.84 38.09
CA HIS A 10 -25.93 10.83 37.04
C HIS A 10 -26.32 11.33 35.65
N LEU A 11 -27.41 12.12 35.54
CA LEU A 11 -27.83 12.75 34.29
C LEU A 11 -26.86 13.85 33.84
N ALA A 12 -26.40 14.70 34.77
CA ALA A 12 -25.42 15.73 34.46
C ALA A 12 -24.04 15.17 34.08
N ALA A 13 -23.60 14.06 34.71
CA ALA A 13 -22.36 13.37 34.36
C ALA A 13 -22.44 12.69 32.97
N GLY A 14 -23.61 12.13 32.63
CA GLY A 14 -23.88 11.56 31.30
C GLY A 14 -23.83 12.61 30.18
N ASP A 15 -24.43 13.79 30.39
CA ASP A 15 -24.41 14.90 29.43
C ASP A 15 -22.98 15.44 29.18
N THR A 16 -22.13 15.51 30.23
CA THR A 16 -20.72 15.93 30.07
C THR A 16 -19.89 14.89 29.33
N ASP A 17 -20.07 13.59 29.60
CA ASP A 17 -19.34 12.52 28.92
C ASP A 17 -19.72 12.42 27.43
N GLU A 18 -20.98 12.68 27.07
CA GLU A 18 -21.43 12.72 25.68
C GLU A 18 -20.89 13.94 24.92
N GLN A 19 -20.84 15.12 25.56
CA GLN A 19 -20.23 16.31 24.98
C GLN A 19 -18.72 16.14 24.78
N GLU A 20 -18.01 15.55 25.74
CA GLU A 20 -16.56 15.28 25.62
C GLU A 20 -16.26 14.26 24.51
N LYS A 21 -17.06 13.19 24.40
CA LYS A 21 -16.98 12.23 23.28
C LYS A 21 -17.23 12.91 21.93
N GLY A 22 -18.28 13.74 21.82
CA GLY A 22 -18.58 14.48 20.59
C GLY A 22 -17.45 15.41 20.16
N GLN A 23 -16.83 16.12 21.10
CA GLN A 23 -15.66 16.97 20.81
C GLN A 23 -14.42 16.15 20.42
N GLN A 24 -14.23 14.97 21.02
CA GLN A 24 -13.13 14.09 20.67
C GLN A 24 -13.29 13.50 19.27
N ASP A 25 -14.52 13.12 18.90
CA ASP A 25 -14.85 12.62 17.56
C ASP A 25 -14.62 13.69 16.49
N GLN A 26 -15.05 14.94 16.73
CA GLN A 26 -14.77 16.06 15.83
C GLN A 26 -13.26 16.26 15.65
N LYS A 27 -12.46 16.18 16.72
CA LYS A 27 -11.00 16.31 16.62
C LYS A 27 -10.37 15.19 15.80
N CYS A 28 -10.87 13.96 15.91
CA CYS A 28 -10.41 12.82 15.10
C CYS A 28 -10.78 13.01 13.61
N GLU A 29 -11.98 13.53 13.32
CA GLU A 29 -12.41 13.85 11.97
C GLU A 29 -11.53 14.93 11.33
N TYR A 30 -11.27 16.05 12.03
CA TYR A 30 -10.37 17.10 11.53
C TYR A 30 -8.96 16.56 11.24
N SER A 31 -8.45 15.68 12.11
CA SER A 31 -7.15 15.04 11.91
C SER A 31 -7.12 14.16 10.67
N LEU A 32 -8.19 13.38 10.44
CA LEU A 32 -8.34 12.56 9.24
C LEU A 32 -8.39 13.41 7.97
N GLN A 33 -9.21 14.46 7.95
CA GLN A 33 -9.31 15.38 6.80
C GLN A 33 -7.97 16.04 6.49
N SER A 34 -7.24 16.49 7.52
CA SER A 34 -5.91 17.08 7.33
C SER A 34 -4.90 16.09 6.74
N THR A 35 -4.99 14.82 7.13
CA THR A 35 -4.14 13.75 6.61
C THR A 35 -4.52 13.40 5.17
N ILE A 36 -5.81 13.36 4.84
CA ILE A 36 -6.30 13.18 3.47
C ILE A 36 -5.77 14.31 2.57
N ALA A 37 -5.81 15.55 3.04
CA ALA A 37 -5.26 16.69 2.32
C ALA A 37 -3.75 16.55 2.10
N ALA A 38 -2.98 16.20 3.13
CA ALA A 38 -1.54 15.97 3.04
C ALA A 38 -1.17 14.82 2.09
N PHE A 39 -1.88 13.70 2.20
CA PHE A 39 -1.71 12.54 1.32
C PHE A 39 -2.00 12.91 -0.14
N SER A 40 -3.11 13.61 -0.39
CA SER A 40 -3.58 13.95 -1.74
C SER A 40 -2.78 15.09 -2.39
N ALA A 41 -2.09 15.91 -1.59
CA ALA A 41 -1.31 17.06 -2.07
C ALA A 41 -0.28 16.70 -3.14
N ARG A 42 0.20 15.45 -3.16
CA ARG A 42 1.15 14.92 -4.16
C ARG A 42 0.67 15.04 -5.60
N TRP A 43 -0.64 15.08 -5.82
CA TRP A 43 -1.25 15.19 -7.15
C TRP A 43 -1.59 16.62 -7.56
N LEU A 44 -1.37 17.63 -6.70
CA LEU A 44 -1.66 19.03 -7.03
C LEU A 44 -0.98 19.51 -8.33
N PRO A 45 0.31 19.20 -8.62
CA PRO A 45 0.93 19.61 -9.89
C PRO A 45 0.23 19.01 -11.13
N VAL A 46 -0.38 17.84 -10.95
CA VAL A 46 -1.07 17.08 -11.99
C VAL A 46 -2.53 17.54 -12.13
N THR A 47 -3.17 18.00 -11.05
CA THR A 47 -4.57 18.46 -11.08
C THR A 47 -4.72 19.98 -11.26
N SER A 48 -3.66 20.77 -11.05
CA SER A 48 -3.67 22.23 -11.11
C SER A 48 -2.50 22.83 -11.92
N PRO A 49 -2.36 22.49 -13.22
CA PRO A 49 -1.27 23.03 -14.05
C PRO A 49 -1.37 24.53 -14.32
N GLY A 50 -2.59 25.09 -14.29
CA GLY A 50 -2.87 26.52 -14.49
C GLY A 50 -2.63 27.37 -13.25
N ALA A 51 -1.86 26.89 -12.27
CA ALA A 51 -1.54 27.66 -11.09
C ALA A 51 -0.81 28.97 -11.50
N PRO A 52 -1.08 30.10 -10.81
CA PRO A 52 -0.46 31.38 -11.14
C PRO A 52 1.07 31.27 -11.23
N PRO A 53 1.73 32.07 -12.09
CA PRO A 53 3.19 32.13 -12.15
C PRO A 53 3.76 32.38 -10.74
N GLY A 54 4.65 31.49 -10.28
CA GLY A 54 5.24 31.55 -8.93
C GLY A 54 4.50 30.76 -7.84
N PHE A 55 3.39 30.08 -8.15
CA PHE A 55 2.74 29.18 -7.20
C PHE A 55 3.59 27.93 -6.93
N ASP A 56 4.18 27.85 -5.74
CA ASP A 56 5.00 26.71 -5.33
C ASP A 56 4.14 25.58 -4.74
N HIS A 57 3.76 24.63 -5.60
CA HIS A 57 3.11 23.39 -5.17
C HIS A 57 3.90 22.64 -4.10
N CYS A 58 5.23 22.67 -4.14
CA CYS A 58 6.06 21.99 -3.13
C CYS A 58 5.95 22.66 -1.76
N ALA A 59 5.82 23.98 -1.70
CA ALA A 59 5.56 24.69 -0.44
C ALA A 59 4.22 24.29 0.17
N VAL A 60 3.16 24.16 -0.65
CA VAL A 60 1.84 23.71 -0.19
C VAL A 60 1.91 22.26 0.33
N VAL A 61 2.56 21.37 -0.41
CA VAL A 61 2.76 19.96 0.03
C VAL A 61 3.51 19.90 1.36
N ARG A 62 4.59 20.68 1.52
CA ARG A 62 5.33 20.78 2.79
C ARG A 62 4.45 21.28 3.94
N ALA A 63 3.68 22.34 3.70
CA ALA A 63 2.81 22.93 4.72
C ALA A 63 1.73 21.94 5.19
N LEU A 64 1.06 21.25 4.26
CA LEU A 64 0.05 20.25 4.57
C LEU A 64 0.64 19.05 5.32
N TRP A 65 1.82 18.57 4.90
CA TRP A 65 2.52 17.49 5.59
C TRP A 65 2.89 17.86 7.03
N ARG A 66 3.47 19.04 7.26
CA ARG A 66 3.80 19.53 8.61
C ARG A 66 2.55 19.67 9.48
N TYR A 67 1.48 20.19 8.90
CA TYR A 67 0.21 20.36 9.59
C TYR A 67 -0.36 19.01 10.06
N ALA A 68 -0.47 18.03 9.17
CA ALA A 68 -0.94 16.69 9.52
C ALA A 68 -0.01 16.00 10.56
N ARG A 69 1.31 16.13 10.39
CA ARG A 69 2.31 15.51 11.29
C ARG A 69 2.16 15.98 12.73
N ARG A 70 1.83 17.26 12.96
CA ARG A 70 1.66 17.84 14.29
C ARG A 70 0.59 17.14 15.14
N ASP A 71 -0.42 16.56 14.49
CA ASP A 71 -1.53 15.93 15.18
C ASP A 71 -1.32 14.43 15.45
N MET A 72 -0.39 13.78 14.77
CA MET A 72 -0.16 12.33 14.87
C MET A 72 0.10 11.85 16.30
N LEU A 73 0.88 12.59 17.09
CA LEU A 73 1.15 12.28 18.51
C LEU A 73 -0.13 12.27 19.37
N ARG A 74 -1.09 13.15 19.05
CA ARG A 74 -2.40 13.19 19.73
C ARG A 74 -3.29 12.04 19.30
N ILE A 75 -3.27 11.70 18.01
CA ILE A 75 -4.10 10.65 17.40
C ILE A 75 -3.75 9.27 17.95
N ILE A 76 -2.47 8.98 18.21
CA ILE A 76 -2.02 7.71 18.80
C ILE A 76 -2.72 7.44 20.13
N ASN A 77 -2.91 8.49 20.93
CA ASN A 77 -3.53 8.43 22.24
C ASN A 77 -5.07 8.41 22.20
N ARG A 78 -5.69 8.38 21.02
CA ARG A 78 -7.15 8.37 20.82
C ARG A 78 -7.58 7.22 19.92
N PRO A 79 -7.59 5.97 20.40
CA PRO A 79 -7.94 4.82 19.58
C PRO A 79 -9.35 4.95 18.98
N SER A 80 -9.43 4.98 17.64
CA SER A 80 -10.67 4.94 16.87
C SER A 80 -10.35 4.49 15.45
N TYR A 81 -11.34 4.03 14.67
CA TYR A 81 -11.11 3.70 13.27
C TYR A 81 -10.64 4.92 12.44
N ARG A 82 -11.11 6.14 12.76
CA ARG A 82 -10.63 7.39 12.13
C ARG A 82 -9.18 7.69 12.46
N SER A 83 -8.80 7.47 13.71
CA SER A 83 -7.41 7.64 14.18
C SER A 83 -6.47 6.66 13.49
N MET A 84 -6.86 5.38 13.44
CA MET A 84 -6.15 4.34 12.72
C MET A 84 -5.97 4.69 11.24
N LEU A 85 -7.04 5.11 10.55
CA LEU A 85 -6.98 5.53 9.14
C LEU A 85 -6.05 6.73 8.95
N SER A 86 -6.10 7.71 9.85
CA SER A 86 -5.21 8.89 9.82
C SER A 86 -3.74 8.45 9.93
N LEU A 87 -3.43 7.56 10.86
CA LEU A 87 -2.06 7.08 11.06
C LEU A 87 -1.55 6.30 9.84
N PHE A 88 -2.36 5.39 9.28
CA PHE A 88 -1.99 4.65 8.07
C PHE A 88 -1.83 5.55 6.85
N LEU A 89 -2.73 6.51 6.67
CA LEU A 89 -2.69 7.43 5.52
C LEU A 89 -1.49 8.39 5.61
N PHE A 90 -1.17 8.87 6.82
CA PHE A 90 0.02 9.66 7.06
C PHE A 90 1.29 8.85 6.77
N ALA A 91 1.33 7.58 7.18
CA ALA A 91 2.46 6.70 6.88
C ALA A 91 2.67 6.46 5.37
N LEU A 92 1.60 6.47 4.56
CA LEU A 92 1.68 6.44 3.09
C LEU A 92 1.99 7.79 2.45
N THR A 93 2.09 8.87 3.23
CA THR A 93 2.38 10.21 2.72
C THR A 93 3.89 10.38 2.57
N PRO A 94 4.42 10.55 1.34
CA PRO A 94 5.85 10.75 1.13
C PRO A 94 6.34 11.97 1.88
N ILE A 95 7.52 11.86 2.46
CA ILE A 95 8.23 12.99 3.05
C ILE A 95 8.51 13.99 1.92
N PRO A 96 8.07 15.25 2.04
CA PRO A 96 8.32 16.24 1.01
C PRO A 96 9.80 16.57 0.84
N SER A 97 10.21 16.94 -0.37
CA SER A 97 11.55 17.48 -0.61
C SER A 97 11.75 18.82 0.08
N GLY A 98 12.96 19.01 0.63
CA GLY A 98 13.32 20.19 1.43
C GLY A 98 13.03 20.07 2.93
N ILE A 99 12.57 18.90 3.41
CA ILE A 99 12.56 18.57 4.85
C ILE A 99 13.95 18.06 5.24
N SER A 100 14.59 18.70 6.23
CA SER A 100 15.91 18.32 6.73
C SER A 100 15.84 17.01 7.52
N GLU A 101 16.97 16.34 7.69
CA GLU A 101 17.05 15.12 8.51
C GLU A 101 16.75 15.40 9.99
N GLU A 102 17.16 16.57 10.50
CA GLU A 102 16.82 17.03 11.86
C GLU A 102 15.31 17.20 12.03
N GLU A 103 14.64 17.89 11.09
CA GLU A 103 13.18 18.06 11.14
C GLU A 103 12.47 16.68 11.08
N GLU A 104 13.00 15.75 10.28
CA GLU A 104 12.50 14.39 10.17
C GLU A 104 12.68 13.60 11.48
N ALA A 105 13.79 13.79 12.21
CA ALA A 105 14.05 13.14 13.49
C ALA A 105 13.22 13.72 14.66
N ASP A 106 12.90 15.02 14.64
CA ASP A 106 12.23 15.73 15.73
C ASP A 106 10.75 15.40 15.95
N GLY A 107 10.16 14.53 15.12
CA GLY A 107 8.75 14.19 15.20
C GLY A 107 8.49 12.74 14.85
N ILE A 108 7.22 12.38 14.77
CA ILE A 108 6.86 10.98 14.57
C ILE A 108 7.15 10.51 13.13
N SER A 109 7.75 9.34 13.03
CA SER A 109 8.02 8.68 11.75
C SER A 109 6.77 7.98 11.22
N GLY A 110 6.70 7.79 9.90
CA GLY A 110 5.62 7.00 9.28
C GLY A 110 5.54 5.58 9.85
N GLN A 111 6.67 4.96 10.17
CA GLN A 111 6.69 3.62 10.77
C GLN A 111 6.11 3.58 12.19
N ALA A 112 6.41 4.58 13.01
CA ALA A 112 5.77 4.69 14.32
C ALA A 112 4.25 4.87 14.19
N CYS A 113 3.78 5.61 13.18
CA CYS A 113 2.35 5.69 12.87
C CYS A 113 1.75 4.34 12.46
N VAL A 114 2.43 3.55 11.62
CA VAL A 114 1.98 2.18 11.27
C VAL A 114 1.85 1.32 12.52
N HIS A 115 2.88 1.25 13.37
CA HIS A 115 2.84 0.43 14.59
C HIS A 115 1.69 0.83 15.53
N ALA A 116 1.51 2.14 15.75
CA ALA A 116 0.41 2.64 16.56
C ALA A 116 -0.96 2.32 15.95
N ALA A 117 -1.11 2.42 14.63
CA ALA A 117 -2.35 2.07 13.93
C ALA A 117 -2.67 0.57 14.07
N LEU A 118 -1.67 -0.30 13.91
CA LEU A 118 -1.81 -1.76 14.07
C LEU A 118 -2.25 -2.11 15.49
N GLN A 119 -1.65 -1.47 16.50
CA GLN A 119 -2.06 -1.62 17.89
C GLN A 119 -3.52 -1.15 18.11
N GLN A 120 -3.91 0.01 17.54
CA GLN A 120 -5.30 0.48 17.62
C GLN A 120 -6.28 -0.52 17.00
N VAL A 121 -5.95 -1.14 15.85
CA VAL A 121 -6.79 -2.19 15.24
C VAL A 121 -6.97 -3.37 16.17
N GLN A 122 -5.89 -3.85 16.80
CA GLN A 122 -5.96 -4.96 17.75
C GLN A 122 -6.85 -4.60 18.93
N THR A 123 -6.68 -3.41 19.52
CA THR A 123 -7.48 -2.96 20.65
C THR A 123 -8.97 -2.83 20.27
N LEU A 124 -9.28 -2.21 19.14
CA LEU A 124 -10.65 -2.01 18.66
C LEU A 124 -11.36 -3.35 18.39
N ARG A 125 -10.64 -4.31 17.79
CA ARG A 125 -11.21 -5.64 17.46
C ARG A 125 -11.24 -6.61 18.64
N ALA A 126 -10.37 -6.45 19.64
CA ALA A 126 -10.30 -7.36 20.78
C ALA A 126 -11.56 -7.34 21.66
N ARG A 127 -12.45 -6.33 21.50
CA ARG A 127 -13.72 -6.16 22.24
C ARG A 127 -13.53 -6.54 23.72
N GLN A 128 -12.60 -5.84 24.40
CA GLN A 128 -12.07 -6.09 25.76
C GLN A 128 -12.82 -7.16 26.58
N ARG A 129 -12.48 -8.44 26.36
CA ARG A 129 -13.10 -9.58 27.08
C ARG A 129 -12.36 -9.98 28.36
N TYR A 130 -11.27 -9.29 28.68
CA TYR A 130 -10.41 -9.58 29.83
C TYR A 130 -9.73 -8.30 30.33
N LEU A 131 -9.33 -8.32 31.61
CA LEU A 131 -8.61 -7.23 32.27
C LEU A 131 -7.32 -6.90 31.52
N GLN A 132 -7.10 -5.62 31.20
CA GLN A 132 -5.85 -5.15 30.60
C GLN A 132 -5.14 -4.24 31.58
N PHE A 133 -3.84 -4.43 31.77
CA PHE A 133 -3.05 -3.56 32.62
C PHE A 133 -1.70 -3.26 31.99
N ASN A 134 -1.17 -2.07 32.29
CA ASN A 134 0.21 -1.69 32.03
C ASN A 134 0.74 -0.91 33.25
N GLY A 135 2.01 -0.51 33.24
CA GLY A 135 2.62 0.22 34.35
C GLY A 135 1.97 1.58 34.68
N SER A 136 1.08 2.09 33.82
CA SER A 136 0.41 3.39 33.98
C SER A 136 -1.10 3.31 34.24
N LYS A 137 -1.76 2.20 33.87
CA LYS A 137 -3.24 2.06 33.89
C LYS A 137 -3.66 0.60 34.05
N VAL A 138 -4.73 0.39 34.82
CA VAL A 138 -5.49 -0.87 34.86
C VAL A 138 -6.87 -0.58 34.29
N SER A 139 -7.17 -1.19 33.15
CA SER A 139 -8.47 -1.09 32.48
C SER A 139 -9.34 -2.26 32.92
N PRO A 140 -10.43 -2.01 33.67
CA PRO A 140 -11.35 -3.07 34.10
C PRO A 140 -11.99 -3.77 32.90
N LEU A 141 -12.51 -4.97 33.13
CA LEU A 141 -13.35 -5.66 32.15
C LEU A 141 -14.54 -4.75 31.80
N LEU A 142 -14.72 -4.43 30.52
CA LEU A 142 -16.02 -3.93 30.08
C LEU A 142 -16.97 -5.13 30.15
N GLU A 143 -17.75 -5.24 31.22
CA GLU A 143 -19.01 -5.98 31.12
C GLU A 143 -19.75 -5.35 29.95
N SER A 144 -20.13 -6.15 28.94
CA SER A 144 -20.83 -5.60 27.78
C SER A 144 -22.14 -5.00 28.28
N GLN A 145 -22.13 -3.70 28.58
CA GLN A 145 -23.33 -2.96 28.90
C GLN A 145 -24.22 -3.04 27.67
N GLY A 146 -25.30 -3.80 27.81
CA GLY A 146 -26.40 -3.81 26.86
C GLY A 146 -26.25 -4.83 25.75
N ARG A 147 -27.06 -5.90 25.85
CA ARG A 147 -27.73 -6.49 24.69
C ARG A 147 -28.15 -5.37 23.73
N MET A 148 -27.65 -5.40 22.49
CA MET A 148 -28.25 -4.65 21.40
C MET A 148 -29.74 -5.04 21.33
N PRO A 149 -30.69 -4.10 21.45
CA PRO A 149 -32.09 -4.41 21.20
C PRO A 149 -32.24 -4.65 19.71
N ALA A 150 -32.35 -5.91 19.31
CA ALA A 150 -32.57 -6.28 17.92
C ALA A 150 -33.91 -5.71 17.42
N THR A 151 -33.86 -4.54 16.79
CA THR A 151 -34.86 -4.08 15.83
C THR A 151 -34.29 -4.25 14.41
N THR A 152 -35.16 -4.50 13.44
CA THR A 152 -34.79 -4.86 12.05
C THR A 152 -34.01 -3.77 11.30
N GLU A 153 -33.96 -2.53 11.80
CA GLU A 153 -33.15 -1.43 11.26
C GLU A 153 -31.67 -1.52 11.70
N ASP A 154 -31.39 -2.06 12.90
CA ASP A 154 -30.02 -2.29 13.41
C ASP A 154 -29.25 -3.34 12.60
N ALA A 155 -29.93 -4.24 11.90
CA ALA A 155 -29.29 -5.32 11.13
C ALA A 155 -28.54 -4.79 9.89
N MET A 156 -29.06 -3.74 9.23
CA MET A 156 -28.40 -3.10 8.09
C MET A 156 -27.17 -2.32 8.53
N ASP A 157 -27.26 -1.57 9.63
CA ASP A 157 -26.12 -0.84 10.22
C ASP A 157 -25.04 -1.81 10.75
N THR A 158 -25.46 -2.93 11.34
CA THR A 158 -24.56 -4.00 11.78
C THR A 158 -23.78 -4.62 10.60
N SER A 159 -24.43 -4.84 9.45
CA SER A 159 -23.75 -5.38 8.27
C SER A 159 -22.72 -4.40 7.68
N GLY A 160 -23.06 -3.11 7.64
CA GLY A 160 -22.17 -2.04 7.20
C GLY A 160 -20.96 -1.91 8.12
N PHE A 161 -21.18 -1.94 9.44
CA PHE A 161 -20.11 -1.93 10.43
C PHE A 161 -19.18 -3.14 10.31
N ILE A 162 -19.73 -4.36 10.20
CA ILE A 162 -18.91 -5.59 10.05
C ILE A 162 -18.07 -5.51 8.78
N ASN A 163 -18.63 -5.04 7.67
CA ASN A 163 -17.89 -4.90 6.42
C ASN A 163 -16.78 -3.83 6.53
N ALA A 164 -17.06 -2.70 7.20
CA ALA A 164 -16.07 -1.66 7.46
C ALA A 164 -14.94 -2.15 8.39
N GLU A 165 -15.28 -2.85 9.48
CA GLU A 165 -14.32 -3.45 10.42
C GLU A 165 -13.46 -4.53 9.73
N SER A 166 -14.05 -5.36 8.87
CA SER A 166 -13.34 -6.34 8.05
C SER A 166 -12.37 -5.64 7.07
N THR A 167 -12.84 -4.59 6.39
CA THR A 167 -12.03 -3.79 5.46
C THR A 167 -10.86 -3.12 6.19
N ALA A 168 -11.09 -2.54 7.36
CA ALA A 168 -10.06 -1.96 8.21
C ALA A 168 -9.02 -3.00 8.62
N TYR A 169 -9.44 -4.21 8.97
CA TYR A 169 -8.52 -5.30 9.30
C TYR A 169 -7.68 -5.77 8.11
N TRP A 170 -8.28 -5.93 6.93
CA TRP A 170 -7.53 -6.27 5.72
C TRP A 170 -6.54 -5.19 5.29
N ALA A 171 -6.91 -3.92 5.45
CA ALA A 171 -5.98 -2.81 5.27
C ALA A 171 -4.82 -2.91 6.26
N ALA A 172 -5.10 -3.10 7.54
CA ALA A 172 -4.08 -3.24 8.57
C ALA A 172 -3.13 -4.43 8.31
N LEU A 173 -3.66 -5.58 7.90
CA LEU A 173 -2.87 -6.74 7.50
C LEU A 173 -1.97 -6.45 6.28
N THR A 174 -2.47 -5.64 5.35
CA THR A 174 -1.70 -5.18 4.18
C THR A 174 -0.53 -4.31 4.60
N PHE A 175 -0.74 -3.36 5.53
CA PHE A 175 0.33 -2.53 6.09
C PHE A 175 1.37 -3.35 6.86
N ASP A 176 0.93 -4.26 7.73
CA ASP A 176 1.81 -5.14 8.51
C ASP A 176 2.71 -5.99 7.61
N THR A 177 2.11 -6.59 6.58
CA THR A 177 2.81 -7.42 5.60
C THR A 177 3.75 -6.59 4.73
N SER A 178 3.30 -5.41 4.27
CA SER A 178 4.11 -4.50 3.47
C SER A 178 5.33 -4.00 4.24
N ALA A 179 5.17 -3.59 5.51
CA ALA A 179 6.29 -3.16 6.35
C ALA A 179 7.28 -4.30 6.61
N SER A 180 6.78 -5.51 6.86
CA SER A 180 7.63 -6.70 7.02
C SER A 180 8.45 -7.01 5.76
N LEU A 181 7.81 -6.91 4.59
CA LEU A 181 8.47 -7.14 3.31
C LEU A 181 9.46 -6.04 2.94
N THR A 182 9.11 -4.76 3.13
CA THR A 182 9.85 -3.61 2.58
C THR A 182 10.84 -2.97 3.55
N LEU A 183 10.63 -3.09 4.86
CA LEU A 183 11.41 -2.39 5.88
C LEU A 183 12.05 -3.33 6.91
N ASN A 184 11.97 -4.64 6.68
CA ASN A 184 12.48 -5.67 7.59
C ASN A 184 11.87 -5.57 9.00
N CYS A 185 10.67 -5.01 9.15
CA CYS A 185 9.95 -5.02 10.41
C CYS A 185 9.51 -6.45 10.77
N ARG A 186 9.37 -6.74 12.06
CA ARG A 186 8.65 -7.94 12.49
C ARG A 186 7.16 -7.66 12.38
N PRO A 187 6.35 -8.64 11.92
CA PRO A 187 4.92 -8.43 11.83
C PRO A 187 4.30 -8.32 13.24
N LEU A 188 3.35 -7.41 13.40
CA LEU A 188 2.66 -7.12 14.67
C LEU A 188 1.25 -7.71 14.71
N LEU A 189 0.57 -7.84 13.57
CA LEU A 189 -0.79 -8.40 13.49
C LEU A 189 -0.80 -9.88 13.15
N SER A 190 0.13 -10.32 12.31
CA SER A 190 0.20 -11.70 11.84
C SER A 190 1.49 -12.36 12.29
N SER A 191 1.43 -13.62 12.68
CA SER A 191 2.58 -14.44 13.09
C SER A 191 3.61 -14.51 11.97
N GLY A 192 4.89 -14.57 12.34
CA GLY A 192 6.03 -14.69 11.41
C GLY A 192 6.19 -16.10 10.83
N LEU A 193 7.43 -16.56 10.78
CA LEU A 193 7.81 -17.87 10.25
C LEU A 193 7.01 -19.03 10.87
N PHE A 194 6.72 -18.93 12.16
CA PHE A 194 5.97 -19.92 12.91
C PHE A 194 4.55 -19.43 13.18
N GLY A 195 3.55 -20.09 12.59
CA GLY A 195 2.14 -19.92 12.97
C GLY A 195 1.24 -19.25 11.93
N PHE A 196 1.79 -18.52 10.95
CA PHE A 196 0.95 -17.82 9.96
C PHE A 196 0.02 -18.77 9.20
N GLU A 197 0.44 -20.01 8.94
CA GLU A 197 -0.37 -21.00 8.20
C GLU A 197 -1.71 -21.33 8.87
N HIS A 198 -1.77 -21.20 10.19
CA HIS A 198 -2.96 -21.50 10.98
C HIS A 198 -3.92 -20.30 11.09
N GLU A 199 -3.50 -19.10 10.69
CA GLU A 199 -4.32 -17.92 10.83
C GLU A 199 -5.42 -17.87 9.77
N LEU A 200 -6.60 -17.42 10.22
CA LEU A 200 -7.79 -17.35 9.39
C LEU A 200 -7.59 -16.55 8.08
N PRO A 201 -6.93 -15.37 8.06
CA PRO A 201 -6.81 -14.58 6.83
C PRO A 201 -6.07 -15.35 5.71
N TRP A 202 -4.98 -16.02 6.04
CA TRP A 202 -4.16 -16.74 5.05
C TRP A 202 -4.84 -18.03 4.58
N ARG A 203 -5.60 -18.68 5.46
CA ARG A 203 -6.46 -19.81 5.07
C ARG A 203 -7.59 -19.35 4.14
N LEU A 204 -8.21 -18.20 4.42
CA LEU A 204 -9.25 -17.63 3.58
C LEU A 204 -8.74 -17.31 2.18
N VAL A 205 -7.56 -16.68 2.04
CA VAL A 205 -6.96 -16.42 0.71
C VAL A 205 -6.80 -17.71 -0.10
N ARG A 206 -6.30 -18.78 0.54
CA ARG A 206 -6.15 -20.10 -0.12
C ARG A 206 -7.48 -20.76 -0.48
N THR A 207 -8.51 -20.61 0.34
CA THR A 207 -9.84 -21.13 0.01
C THR A 207 -10.47 -20.34 -1.12
N CYS A 208 -10.41 -19.01 -1.06
CA CYS A 208 -10.95 -18.13 -2.10
C CYS A 208 -10.26 -18.33 -3.46
N SER A 209 -8.96 -18.67 -3.49
CA SER A 209 -8.28 -18.97 -4.75
C SER A 209 -8.80 -20.24 -5.43
N LYS A 210 -9.15 -21.27 -4.65
CA LYS A 210 -9.79 -22.50 -5.17
C LYS A 210 -11.18 -22.21 -5.74
N VAL A 211 -12.00 -21.47 -5.00
CA VAL A 211 -13.33 -21.05 -5.47
C VAL A 211 -13.24 -20.18 -6.73
N PHE A 212 -12.28 -19.26 -6.76
CA PHE A 212 -12.03 -18.43 -7.94
C PHE A 212 -11.63 -19.28 -9.15
N ARG A 213 -10.76 -20.29 -8.98
CA ARG A 213 -10.36 -21.19 -10.07
C ARG A 213 -11.56 -21.88 -10.70
N GLU A 214 -12.43 -22.48 -9.89
CA GLU A 214 -13.65 -23.13 -10.37
C GLU A 214 -14.57 -22.16 -11.11
N THR A 215 -14.68 -20.93 -10.59
CA THR A 215 -15.49 -19.88 -11.20
C THR A 215 -14.90 -19.42 -12.55
N ALA A 216 -13.59 -19.23 -12.62
CA ALA A 216 -12.88 -18.81 -13.83
C ALA A 216 -12.93 -19.89 -14.94
N ASP A 217 -12.86 -21.16 -14.56
CA ASP A 217 -13.02 -22.28 -15.49
C ASP A 217 -14.47 -22.40 -16.01
N GLY A 218 -15.45 -21.98 -15.20
CA GLY A 218 -16.83 -21.77 -15.66
C GLY A 218 -16.92 -20.72 -16.76
N TRP A 219 -16.39 -19.53 -16.52
CA TRP A 219 -16.41 -18.42 -17.50
C TRP A 219 -15.74 -18.79 -18.82
N ARG A 220 -14.65 -19.55 -18.75
CA ARG A 220 -13.93 -20.03 -19.92
C ARG A 220 -14.76 -20.97 -20.77
N ARG A 221 -15.43 -21.95 -20.16
CA ARG A 221 -16.28 -22.91 -20.88
C ARG A 221 -17.46 -22.24 -21.58
N GLU A 222 -17.98 -21.20 -20.96
CA GLU A 222 -19.12 -20.40 -21.46
C GLU A 222 -18.69 -19.31 -22.46
N ASN A 223 -17.39 -19.17 -22.77
CA ASN A 223 -16.83 -18.10 -23.61
C ASN A 223 -17.30 -16.70 -23.17
N VAL A 224 -17.38 -16.46 -21.86
CA VAL A 224 -17.87 -15.21 -21.29
C VAL A 224 -16.87 -14.09 -21.55
N GLU A 225 -17.37 -12.98 -22.09
CA GLU A 225 -16.59 -11.78 -22.33
C GLU A 225 -16.11 -11.10 -21.04
N ILE A 226 -14.84 -10.64 -21.04
CA ILE A 226 -14.30 -9.84 -19.93
C ILE A 226 -14.76 -8.38 -20.05
N ASN A 227 -15.73 -8.03 -19.23
CA ASN A 227 -16.15 -6.66 -18.97
C ASN A 227 -15.47 -6.09 -17.70
N ASP A 228 -15.80 -4.85 -17.36
CA ASP A 228 -15.18 -4.12 -16.24
C ASP A 228 -15.43 -4.81 -14.88
N GLU A 229 -16.65 -5.28 -14.64
CA GLU A 229 -17.03 -6.02 -13.43
C GLU A 229 -16.20 -7.30 -13.29
N ARG A 230 -16.10 -8.08 -14.37
CA ARG A 230 -15.34 -9.33 -14.39
C ARG A 230 -13.85 -9.10 -14.21
N ALA A 231 -13.30 -8.10 -14.89
CA ALA A 231 -11.91 -7.73 -14.73
C ALA A 231 -11.60 -7.34 -13.27
N ASN A 232 -12.50 -6.58 -12.61
CA ASN A 232 -12.34 -6.24 -11.21
C ASN A 232 -12.42 -7.47 -10.28
N GLN A 233 -13.26 -8.46 -10.57
CA GLN A 233 -13.29 -9.72 -9.82
C GLN A 233 -11.97 -10.50 -9.94
N ILE A 234 -11.43 -10.61 -11.16
CA ILE A 234 -10.12 -11.24 -11.42
C ILE A 234 -9.01 -10.51 -10.67
N ILE A 235 -8.97 -9.18 -10.78
CA ILE A 235 -7.95 -8.34 -10.14
C ILE A 235 -8.06 -8.41 -8.61
N ALA A 236 -9.26 -8.40 -8.04
CA ALA A 236 -9.46 -8.50 -6.59
C ALA A 236 -9.00 -9.86 -6.03
N ALA A 237 -9.31 -10.94 -6.74
CA ALA A 237 -8.85 -12.28 -6.37
C ALA A 237 -7.31 -12.37 -6.45
N GLY A 238 -6.71 -11.86 -7.53
CA GLY A 238 -5.25 -11.78 -7.68
C GLY A 238 -4.59 -10.89 -6.64
N ALA A 239 -5.20 -9.77 -6.24
CA ALA A 239 -4.68 -8.86 -5.22
C ALA A 239 -4.63 -9.50 -3.83
N SER A 240 -5.63 -10.33 -3.50
CA SER A 240 -5.64 -11.13 -2.27
C SER A 240 -4.48 -12.13 -2.25
N TRP A 241 -4.25 -12.83 -3.38
CA TRP A 241 -3.11 -13.74 -3.51
C TRP A 241 -1.76 -13.02 -3.46
N LYS A 242 -1.65 -11.85 -4.11
CA LYS A 242 -0.46 -11.01 -4.04
C LYS A 242 -0.07 -10.70 -2.59
N LEU A 243 -1.05 -10.43 -1.71
CA LEU A 243 -0.78 -10.21 -0.30
C LEU A 243 -0.20 -11.46 0.39
N LEU A 244 -0.70 -12.66 0.06
CA LEU A 244 -0.12 -13.91 0.54
C LEU A 244 1.32 -14.11 0.02
N GLY A 245 1.58 -13.83 -1.26
CA GLY A 245 2.93 -13.88 -1.83
C GLY A 245 3.90 -12.93 -1.12
N TRP A 246 3.44 -11.72 -0.79
CA TRP A 246 4.20 -10.77 0.02
C TRP A 246 4.49 -11.31 1.42
N LYS A 247 3.49 -11.93 2.07
CA LYS A 247 3.64 -12.54 3.39
C LYS A 247 4.69 -13.65 3.39
N LEU A 248 4.63 -14.56 2.41
CA LEU A 248 5.57 -15.66 2.27
C LEU A 248 7.00 -15.14 2.01
N THR A 249 7.13 -14.12 1.17
CA THR A 249 8.43 -13.48 0.92
C THR A 249 8.98 -12.82 2.19
N ALA A 250 8.12 -12.13 2.96
CA ALA A 250 8.52 -11.56 4.25
C ALA A 250 8.94 -12.62 5.28
N ILE A 251 8.29 -13.79 5.28
CA ILE A 251 8.67 -14.94 6.13
C ILE A 251 10.04 -15.51 5.72
N PHE A 252 10.30 -15.63 4.42
CA PHE A 252 11.63 -16.02 3.95
C PHE A 252 12.69 -15.01 4.39
N LYS A 253 12.41 -13.71 4.27
CA LYS A 253 13.29 -12.65 4.78
C LYS A 253 13.55 -12.78 6.28
N GLU A 254 12.52 -13.03 7.08
CA GLU A 254 12.64 -13.29 8.51
C GLU A 254 13.52 -14.52 8.79
N ALA A 255 13.29 -15.63 8.07
CA ALA A 255 14.06 -16.87 8.23
C ALA A 255 15.57 -16.64 8.05
N VAL A 256 15.95 -15.93 6.99
CA VAL A 256 17.34 -15.61 6.68
C VAL A 256 17.92 -14.59 7.66
N ARG A 257 17.19 -13.50 7.93
CA ARG A 257 17.64 -12.40 8.81
C ARG A 257 17.90 -12.88 10.24
N ASP A 258 17.02 -13.72 10.78
CA ASP A 258 17.07 -14.16 12.18
C ASP A 258 17.96 -15.41 12.35
N GLY A 259 18.60 -15.89 11.28
CA GLY A 259 19.56 -17.00 11.33
C GLY A 259 18.92 -18.36 11.66
N HIS A 260 17.70 -18.60 11.17
CA HIS A 260 17.03 -19.89 11.37
C HIS A 260 17.77 -21.04 10.66
N SER A 261 17.46 -22.28 11.04
CA SER A 261 18.12 -23.46 10.47
C SER A 261 17.89 -23.56 8.97
N GLU A 262 18.82 -24.23 8.27
CA GLU A 262 18.73 -24.40 6.81
C GLU A 262 17.43 -25.08 6.38
N SER A 263 16.89 -26.00 7.19
CA SER A 263 15.59 -26.63 6.96
C SER A 263 14.45 -25.62 6.93
N GLU A 264 14.47 -24.62 7.81
CA GLU A 264 13.45 -23.58 7.94
C GLU A 264 13.56 -22.55 6.82
N VAL A 265 14.80 -22.16 6.46
CA VAL A 265 15.06 -21.28 5.31
C VAL A 265 14.58 -21.95 4.01
N ARG A 266 14.94 -23.23 3.79
CA ARG A 266 14.51 -24.01 2.63
C ARG A 266 12.99 -24.17 2.59
N ARG A 267 12.35 -24.43 3.73
CA ARG A 267 10.88 -24.51 3.81
C ARG A 267 10.22 -23.20 3.41
N ALA A 268 10.69 -22.07 3.96
CA ALA A 268 10.17 -20.75 3.63
C ALA A 268 10.38 -20.42 2.15
N PHE A 269 11.56 -20.71 1.60
CA PHE A 269 11.89 -20.51 0.19
C PHE A 269 10.97 -21.33 -0.73
N THR A 270 10.80 -22.63 -0.46
CA THR A 270 9.89 -23.50 -1.22
C THR A 270 8.45 -22.97 -1.18
N ALA A 271 7.98 -22.49 -0.02
CA ALA A 271 6.65 -21.90 0.09
C ALA A 271 6.46 -20.67 -0.80
N VAL A 272 7.52 -19.84 -0.97
CA VAL A 272 7.49 -18.71 -1.92
C VAL A 272 7.42 -19.21 -3.37
N LEU A 273 8.25 -20.20 -3.75
CA LEU A 273 8.23 -20.78 -5.09
C LEU A 273 6.87 -21.40 -5.43
N ASP A 274 6.28 -22.14 -4.50
CA ASP A 274 4.97 -22.75 -4.68
C ASP A 274 3.88 -21.69 -4.81
N SER A 275 3.95 -20.60 -4.04
CA SER A 275 3.03 -19.47 -4.19
C SER A 275 3.12 -18.80 -5.56
N ILE A 276 4.34 -18.68 -6.12
CA ILE A 276 4.56 -18.15 -7.47
C ILE A 276 3.96 -19.08 -8.53
N ARG A 277 4.19 -20.39 -8.40
CA ARG A 277 3.62 -21.41 -9.30
C ARG A 277 2.10 -21.39 -9.25
N GLU A 278 1.51 -21.33 -8.06
CA GLU A 278 0.06 -21.27 -7.86
C GLU A 278 -0.54 -19.98 -8.42
N PHE A 279 0.12 -18.82 -8.24
CA PHE A 279 -0.35 -17.58 -8.84
C PHE A 279 -0.38 -17.69 -10.37
N ASN A 280 0.69 -18.22 -10.96
CA ASN A 280 0.79 -18.38 -12.41
C ASN A 280 -0.25 -19.37 -12.93
N ALA A 281 -0.50 -20.48 -12.22
CA ALA A 281 -1.49 -21.47 -12.60
C ALA A 281 -2.92 -20.94 -12.54
N ILE A 282 -3.24 -20.07 -11.56
CA ILE A 282 -4.61 -19.60 -11.32
C ILE A 282 -4.92 -18.29 -12.05
N TYR A 283 -4.02 -17.31 -11.97
CA TYR A 283 -4.33 -15.92 -12.29
C TYR A 283 -3.65 -15.41 -13.56
N ARG A 284 -2.54 -16.01 -14.02
CA ARG A 284 -1.79 -15.50 -15.19
C ARG A 284 -2.69 -15.35 -16.40
N GLN A 285 -3.36 -16.43 -16.80
CA GLN A 285 -4.20 -16.37 -17.98
C GLN A 285 -5.40 -15.43 -17.83
N PRO A 286 -6.21 -15.46 -16.75
CA PRO A 286 -7.25 -14.45 -16.54
C PRO A 286 -6.74 -13.01 -16.59
N LEU A 287 -5.56 -12.73 -16.03
CA LEU A 287 -4.93 -11.40 -16.06
C LEU A 287 -4.43 -11.01 -17.45
N ASP A 288 -3.95 -11.96 -18.25
CA ASP A 288 -3.56 -11.75 -19.65
C ASP A 288 -4.78 -11.43 -20.52
N GLU A 289 -5.92 -12.09 -20.28
CA GLU A 289 -7.17 -11.77 -20.98
C GLU A 289 -7.70 -10.38 -20.58
N CYS A 290 -7.58 -10.01 -19.30
CA CYS A 290 -7.80 -8.62 -18.88
C CYS A 290 -6.88 -7.67 -19.65
N HIS A 291 -5.60 -8.00 -19.78
CA HIS A 291 -4.61 -7.19 -20.49
C HIS A 291 -5.00 -6.92 -21.95
N LYS A 292 -5.41 -7.98 -22.67
CA LYS A 292 -5.87 -7.88 -24.07
C LYS A 292 -7.05 -6.93 -24.24
N ARG A 293 -7.94 -6.84 -23.24
CA ARG A 293 -9.11 -5.95 -23.26
C ARG A 293 -8.89 -4.62 -22.55
N LEU A 294 -7.70 -4.33 -22.02
CA LEU A 294 -7.47 -3.13 -21.20
C LEU A 294 -7.95 -1.85 -21.87
N GLN A 295 -7.80 -1.69 -23.18
CA GLN A 295 -8.26 -0.48 -23.89
C GLN A 295 -9.77 -0.20 -23.68
N PHE A 296 -10.58 -1.25 -23.52
CA PHE A 296 -12.02 -1.19 -23.32
C PHE A 296 -12.45 -1.16 -21.85
N LEU A 297 -11.51 -1.26 -20.90
CA LEU A 297 -11.79 -1.24 -19.47
C LEU A 297 -11.77 0.20 -18.91
N GLY A 298 -12.45 0.40 -17.79
CA GLY A 298 -12.50 1.67 -17.10
C GLY A 298 -11.14 2.11 -16.56
N GLN A 299 -10.97 3.41 -16.31
CA GLN A 299 -9.71 3.97 -15.79
C GLN A 299 -9.32 3.38 -14.43
N GLN A 300 -10.30 3.13 -13.56
CA GLN A 300 -10.06 2.51 -12.25
C GLN A 300 -9.57 1.07 -12.40
N THR A 301 -10.17 0.29 -13.29
CA THR A 301 -9.78 -1.09 -13.57
C THR A 301 -8.37 -1.16 -14.16
N LYS A 302 -8.02 -0.25 -15.09
CA LYS A 302 -6.65 -0.09 -15.62
C LYS A 302 -5.65 0.17 -14.49
N LEU A 303 -5.96 1.08 -13.56
CA LEU A 303 -5.10 1.39 -12.41
C LEU A 303 -4.94 0.19 -11.47
N ARG A 304 -6.02 -0.52 -11.17
CA ARG A 304 -6.00 -1.70 -10.30
C ARG A 304 -5.20 -2.85 -10.92
N TRP A 305 -5.35 -3.09 -12.23
CA TRP A 305 -4.55 -4.07 -12.96
C TRP A 305 -3.06 -3.71 -12.94
N PHE A 306 -2.73 -2.46 -13.28
CA PHE A 306 -1.35 -1.95 -13.22
C PHE A 306 -0.73 -2.14 -11.84
N SER A 307 -1.45 -1.72 -10.79
CA SER A 307 -1.00 -1.84 -9.40
C SER A 307 -0.78 -3.29 -8.99
N LEU A 308 -1.69 -4.20 -9.35
CA LEU A 308 -1.54 -5.63 -9.09
C LEU A 308 -0.29 -6.20 -9.76
N MET A 309 -0.14 -5.98 -11.06
CA MET A 309 0.96 -6.53 -11.84
C MET A 309 2.31 -6.02 -11.35
N LEU A 310 2.41 -4.72 -11.07
CA LEU A 310 3.63 -4.14 -10.53
C LEU A 310 3.95 -4.68 -9.14
N HIS A 311 2.99 -4.64 -8.20
CA HIS A 311 3.22 -5.04 -6.81
C HIS A 311 3.51 -6.52 -6.65
N TYR A 312 2.86 -7.39 -7.42
CA TYR A 312 3.12 -8.83 -7.38
C TYR A 312 4.56 -9.12 -7.81
N HIS A 313 4.96 -8.66 -8.99
CA HIS A 313 6.30 -8.89 -9.52
C HIS A 313 7.40 -8.16 -8.73
N LEU A 314 7.08 -7.02 -8.10
CA LEU A 314 8.00 -6.35 -7.17
C LEU A 314 8.42 -7.27 -6.02
N SER A 315 7.51 -8.09 -5.47
CA SER A 315 7.90 -9.03 -4.40
C SER A 315 8.89 -10.10 -4.85
N ILE A 316 8.81 -10.52 -6.13
CA ILE A 316 9.76 -11.47 -6.71
C ILE A 316 11.12 -10.80 -6.93
N LEU A 317 11.15 -9.56 -7.43
CA LEU A 317 12.40 -8.80 -7.53
C LEU A 317 13.04 -8.58 -6.15
N MET A 318 12.24 -8.32 -5.12
CA MET A 318 12.71 -8.19 -3.74
C MET A 318 13.22 -9.52 -3.16
N LEU A 319 12.61 -10.66 -3.53
CA LEU A 319 13.10 -11.99 -3.15
C LEU A 319 14.52 -12.21 -3.70
N VAL A 320 14.72 -11.92 -5.00
CA VAL A 320 16.03 -12.04 -5.64
C VAL A 320 17.05 -11.11 -4.96
N ASP A 321 16.67 -9.85 -4.72
CA ASP A 321 17.56 -8.88 -4.05
C ASP A 321 17.96 -9.32 -2.64
N VAL A 322 17.04 -9.91 -1.87
CA VAL A 322 17.34 -10.47 -0.54
C VAL A 322 18.32 -11.63 -0.63
N ILE A 323 18.13 -12.53 -1.59
CA ILE A 323 19.02 -13.69 -1.78
C ILE A 323 20.44 -13.21 -2.11
N GLU A 324 20.56 -12.24 -3.02
CA GLU A 324 21.84 -11.62 -3.38
C GLU A 324 22.46 -10.88 -2.18
N ALA A 325 21.68 -10.09 -1.44
CA ALA A 325 22.16 -9.31 -0.29
C ALA A 325 22.57 -10.17 0.93
N THR A 326 22.15 -11.44 0.96
CA THR A 326 22.45 -12.39 2.04
C THR A 326 23.40 -13.51 1.58
N ASP A 327 24.00 -13.35 0.40
CA ASP A 327 24.93 -14.29 -0.21
C ASP A 327 24.40 -15.73 -0.41
N ARG A 328 23.07 -15.92 -0.42
CA ARG A 328 22.39 -17.22 -0.60
C ARG A 328 22.27 -17.64 -2.07
N HIS A 329 23.37 -17.50 -2.81
CA HIS A 329 23.45 -17.78 -4.24
C HIS A 329 23.04 -19.22 -4.62
N ASP A 330 23.09 -20.14 -3.66
CA ASP A 330 22.59 -21.52 -3.81
C ASP A 330 21.09 -21.61 -4.15
N LEU A 331 20.32 -20.56 -3.87
CA LEU A 331 18.88 -20.48 -4.15
C LEU A 331 18.56 -19.81 -5.50
N LEU A 332 19.53 -19.12 -6.13
CA LEU A 332 19.27 -18.34 -7.35
C LEU A 332 18.99 -19.22 -8.58
N ALA A 333 19.55 -20.43 -8.64
CA ALA A 333 19.35 -21.34 -9.76
C ALA A 333 17.86 -21.68 -9.96
N ASP A 334 17.12 -21.89 -8.87
CA ASP A 334 15.68 -22.19 -8.89
C ASP A 334 14.82 -20.98 -9.29
N LEU A 335 15.40 -19.77 -9.29
CA LEU A 335 14.72 -18.52 -9.62
C LEU A 335 15.10 -17.96 -11.00
N ALA A 336 16.07 -18.53 -11.71
CA ALA A 336 16.63 -17.91 -12.92
C ALA A 336 15.55 -17.55 -13.97
N GLU A 337 14.68 -18.51 -14.31
CA GLU A 337 13.58 -18.28 -15.26
C GLU A 337 12.51 -17.34 -14.68
N ILE A 338 12.18 -17.52 -13.40
CA ILE A 338 11.19 -16.70 -12.69
C ILE A 338 11.63 -15.22 -12.66
N SER A 339 12.91 -14.95 -12.37
CA SER A 339 13.50 -13.62 -12.34
C SER A 339 13.46 -12.97 -13.71
N SER A 340 13.92 -13.67 -14.75
CA SER A 340 13.93 -13.12 -16.12
C SER A 340 12.52 -12.76 -16.61
N ASN A 341 11.53 -13.65 -16.39
CA ASN A 341 10.13 -13.37 -16.70
C ASN A 341 9.57 -12.19 -15.89
N THR A 342 9.98 -12.07 -14.63
CA THR A 342 9.57 -10.99 -13.72
C THR A 342 10.12 -9.65 -14.20
N GLU A 343 11.41 -9.59 -14.53
CA GLU A 343 12.09 -8.40 -15.04
C GLU A 343 11.41 -7.87 -16.32
N ILE A 344 11.10 -8.77 -17.27
CA ILE A 344 10.35 -8.43 -18.49
C ILE A 344 8.96 -7.88 -18.14
N THR A 345 8.24 -8.56 -17.23
CA THR A 345 6.87 -8.17 -16.86
C THR A 345 6.84 -6.81 -16.16
N VAL A 346 7.82 -6.52 -15.29
CA VAL A 346 7.92 -5.20 -14.62
C VAL A 346 8.22 -4.11 -15.64
N MET A 347 9.16 -4.30 -16.57
CA MET A 347 9.43 -3.30 -17.62
C MET A 347 8.20 -3.03 -18.48
N ASN A 348 7.50 -4.09 -18.92
CA ASN A 348 6.27 -3.95 -19.70
C ASN A 348 5.16 -3.27 -18.90
N THR A 349 5.05 -3.53 -17.60
CA THR A 349 4.05 -2.89 -16.73
C THR A 349 4.36 -1.41 -16.55
N LEU A 350 5.64 -1.03 -16.38
CA LEU A 350 6.05 0.38 -16.31
C LEU A 350 5.79 1.11 -17.63
N ALA A 351 6.16 0.51 -18.76
CA ALA A 351 5.86 1.04 -20.09
C ALA A 351 4.34 1.19 -20.31
N PHE A 352 3.55 0.22 -19.87
CA PHE A 352 2.09 0.32 -19.89
C PHE A 352 1.58 1.51 -19.05
N GLY A 353 2.11 1.72 -17.84
CA GLY A 353 1.75 2.85 -16.98
C GLY A 353 2.11 4.22 -17.56
N LEU A 354 3.17 4.29 -18.37
CA LEU A 354 3.60 5.49 -19.08
C LEU A 354 2.72 5.79 -20.30
N HIS A 355 2.39 4.78 -21.10
CA HIS A 355 1.65 4.97 -22.36
C HIS A 355 0.12 4.99 -22.17
N THR A 356 -0.39 4.40 -21.09
CA THR A 356 -1.82 4.43 -20.78
C THR A 356 -2.17 5.74 -20.11
N THR A 357 -3.10 6.50 -20.68
CA THR A 357 -3.51 7.79 -20.13
C THR A 357 -4.84 7.72 -19.39
N VAL A 358 -4.99 8.55 -18.35
CA VAL A 358 -6.19 8.75 -17.56
C VAL A 358 -6.67 10.19 -17.71
N ILE A 359 -7.99 10.37 -17.76
CA ILE A 359 -8.62 11.69 -17.84
C ILE A 359 -9.06 12.09 -16.44
N LEU A 360 -8.43 13.12 -15.90
CA LEU A 360 -8.81 13.79 -14.66
C LEU A 360 -9.88 14.83 -14.98
N LYS A 361 -11.02 14.75 -14.30
CA LYS A 361 -12.10 15.73 -14.40
C LYS A 361 -12.09 16.58 -13.13
N ARG A 362 -12.10 17.91 -13.29
CA ARG A 362 -12.31 18.84 -12.18
C ARG A 362 -13.80 19.09 -12.04
N ASP A 363 -14.28 19.06 -10.81
CA ASP A 363 -15.68 19.38 -10.54
C ASP A 363 -15.93 20.86 -10.86
N SER A 364 -17.00 21.13 -11.60
CA SER A 364 -17.26 22.45 -12.20
C SER A 364 -17.93 23.43 -11.24
N ASP A 365 -18.35 22.96 -10.07
CA ASP A 365 -19.16 23.71 -9.10
C ASP A 365 -18.35 24.67 -8.20
N SER A 366 -17.04 24.82 -8.43
CA SER A 366 -16.23 25.79 -7.70
C SER A 366 -16.07 27.08 -8.51
N GLU A 367 -16.66 28.18 -8.01
CA GLU A 367 -16.57 29.54 -8.57
C GLU A 367 -15.13 30.05 -8.80
N MET A 368 -14.12 29.33 -8.30
CA MET A 368 -12.69 29.57 -8.56
C MET A 368 -12.16 28.89 -9.84
N ALA A 369 -13.01 28.39 -10.75
CA ALA A 369 -12.62 27.82 -12.05
C ALA A 369 -12.10 28.88 -13.04
N LEU A 370 -11.11 29.67 -12.61
CA LEU A 370 -10.42 30.62 -13.47
C LEU A 370 -9.24 29.93 -14.16
N VAL A 371 -9.40 29.78 -15.47
CA VAL A 371 -8.37 29.47 -16.48
C VAL A 371 -7.84 28.03 -16.49
N GLY A 372 -8.56 27.14 -17.18
CA GLY A 372 -8.04 25.83 -17.57
C GLY A 372 -9.09 24.93 -18.24
N SER A 373 -8.63 23.96 -19.05
CA SER A 373 -9.49 22.88 -19.53
C SER A 373 -10.05 22.10 -18.32
N PRO A 374 -11.37 21.82 -18.25
CA PRO A 374 -11.99 21.09 -17.14
C PRO A 374 -11.54 19.63 -17.06
N THR A 375 -10.91 19.14 -18.14
CA THR A 375 -10.38 17.79 -18.25
C THR A 375 -8.90 17.83 -18.59
N ARG A 376 -8.13 16.95 -17.96
CA ARG A 376 -6.70 16.78 -18.21
C ARG A 376 -6.35 15.32 -18.42
N THR A 377 -5.56 15.05 -19.46
CA THR A 377 -5.04 13.72 -19.75
C THR A 377 -3.62 13.58 -19.21
N VAL A 378 -3.37 12.55 -18.41
CA VAL A 378 -2.05 12.28 -17.80
C VAL A 378 -1.75 10.78 -17.84
N PRO A 379 -0.46 10.35 -17.83
CA PRO A 379 -0.14 8.93 -17.70
C PRO A 379 -0.73 8.31 -16.44
N LEU A 380 -1.12 7.04 -16.52
CA LEU A 380 -1.65 6.24 -15.41
C LEU A 380 -0.67 6.24 -14.22
N LEU A 381 0.62 6.17 -14.52
CA LEU A 381 1.69 6.23 -13.53
C LEU A 381 1.66 7.52 -12.68
N SER A 382 1.22 8.65 -13.26
CA SER A 382 1.19 9.95 -12.56
C SER A 382 0.18 10.00 -11.42
N ILE A 383 -0.76 9.04 -11.38
CA ILE A 383 -1.79 8.95 -10.33
C ILE A 383 -1.60 7.76 -9.40
N ASP A 384 -0.44 7.07 -9.46
CA ASP A 384 -0.17 5.93 -8.59
C ASP A 384 -0.12 6.35 -7.10
N PRO A 385 -0.84 5.66 -6.19
CA PRO A 385 -0.87 5.99 -4.77
C PRO A 385 0.37 5.52 -3.99
N TYR A 386 1.23 4.69 -4.57
CA TYR A 386 2.40 4.09 -3.93
C TYR A 386 3.71 4.40 -4.68
N PRO A 387 4.11 5.68 -4.79
CA PRO A 387 5.31 6.06 -5.56
C PRO A 387 6.59 5.39 -5.05
N HIS A 388 6.65 5.00 -3.78
CA HIS A 388 7.78 4.25 -3.21
C HIS A 388 7.91 2.82 -3.77
N HIS A 389 6.81 2.14 -4.11
CA HIS A 389 6.87 0.84 -4.78
C HIS A 389 7.39 0.98 -6.21
N VAL A 390 6.97 2.03 -6.92
CA VAL A 390 7.49 2.33 -8.27
C VAL A 390 8.99 2.64 -8.21
N VAL A 391 9.43 3.47 -7.26
CA VAL A 391 10.85 3.79 -7.06
C VAL A 391 11.66 2.53 -6.77
N ALA A 392 11.19 1.66 -5.87
CA ALA A 392 11.85 0.38 -5.59
C ALA A 392 11.94 -0.51 -6.83
N GLY A 393 10.85 -0.63 -7.60
CA GLY A 393 10.83 -1.36 -8.87
C GLY A 393 11.84 -0.81 -9.87
N VAL A 394 11.93 0.51 -10.03
CA VAL A 394 12.93 1.16 -10.91
C VAL A 394 14.36 0.85 -10.47
N GLN A 395 14.65 0.89 -9.17
CA GLN A 395 16.00 0.62 -8.65
C GLN A 395 16.40 -0.85 -8.85
N LEU A 396 15.49 -1.78 -8.58
CA LEU A 396 15.72 -3.21 -8.78
C LEU A 396 15.86 -3.55 -10.27
N MET A 397 15.03 -2.95 -11.13
CA MET A 397 15.17 -3.10 -12.58
C MET A 397 16.48 -2.55 -13.10
N ARG A 398 16.94 -1.39 -12.58
CA ARG A 398 18.25 -0.85 -12.94
C ARG A 398 19.37 -1.84 -12.63
N LYS A 399 19.36 -2.43 -11.43
CA LYS A 399 20.32 -3.47 -11.02
C LYS A 399 20.34 -4.65 -12.02
N ALA A 400 19.16 -5.13 -12.42
CA ALA A 400 19.04 -6.21 -13.40
C ALA A 400 19.54 -5.82 -14.81
N ILE A 401 19.21 -4.62 -15.28
CA ILE A 401 19.64 -4.09 -16.58
C ILE A 401 21.16 -3.89 -16.62
N ASP A 402 21.74 -3.31 -15.57
CA ASP A 402 23.19 -3.11 -15.44
C ASP A 402 23.93 -4.46 -15.41
N ARG A 403 23.38 -5.46 -14.69
CA ARG A 403 23.89 -6.84 -14.68
C ARG A 403 23.91 -7.42 -16.09
N ASP A 404 22.78 -7.38 -16.80
CA ASP A 404 22.65 -8.02 -18.11
C ASP A 404 23.45 -7.30 -19.21
N PHE A 405 23.65 -5.98 -19.10
CA PHE A 405 24.58 -5.25 -19.95
C PHE A 405 26.04 -5.62 -19.65
N GLY A 406 26.41 -5.69 -18.36
CA GLY A 406 27.77 -6.05 -17.93
C GLY A 406 28.23 -7.44 -18.39
N VAL A 407 27.29 -8.39 -18.55
CA VAL A 407 27.59 -9.73 -19.10
C VAL A 407 27.32 -9.86 -20.61
N GLY A 408 26.99 -8.76 -21.30
CA GLY A 408 26.78 -8.73 -22.75
C GLY A 408 25.51 -9.42 -23.26
N LYS A 409 24.50 -9.63 -22.40
CA LYS A 409 23.20 -10.21 -22.82
C LYS A 409 22.34 -9.24 -23.61
N ILE A 410 22.50 -7.93 -23.38
CA ILE A 410 21.77 -6.88 -24.08
C ILE A 410 22.71 -5.93 -24.79
N THR A 411 22.27 -5.39 -25.92
CA THR A 411 23.02 -4.41 -26.70
C THR A 411 23.00 -3.04 -26.01
N GLU A 412 23.93 -2.17 -26.39
CA GLU A 412 23.99 -0.80 -25.90
C GLU A 412 22.73 0.02 -26.25
N GLU A 413 22.12 -0.23 -27.41
CA GLU A 413 20.85 0.36 -27.81
C GLU A 413 19.71 -0.05 -26.88
N THR A 414 19.57 -1.35 -26.62
CA THR A 414 18.58 -1.88 -25.69
C THR A 414 18.80 -1.34 -24.28
N TYR A 415 20.05 -1.28 -23.82
CA TYR A 415 20.40 -0.70 -22.52
C TYR A 415 19.90 0.75 -22.39
N ARG A 416 20.21 1.62 -23.36
CA ARG A 416 19.75 3.02 -23.36
C ARG A 416 18.22 3.13 -23.37
N SER A 417 17.54 2.32 -24.18
CA SER A 417 16.08 2.32 -24.28
C SER A 417 15.41 1.92 -22.95
N LEU A 418 15.91 0.87 -22.31
CA LEU A 418 15.41 0.44 -21.00
C LEU A 418 15.65 1.50 -19.92
N LEU A 419 16.84 2.11 -19.88
CA LEU A 419 17.11 3.20 -18.94
C LEU A 419 16.25 4.44 -19.19
N SER A 420 16.00 4.81 -20.45
CA SER A 420 15.09 5.91 -20.79
C SER A 420 13.67 5.66 -20.26
N THR A 421 13.20 4.41 -20.32
CA THR A 421 11.89 4.05 -19.75
C THR A 421 11.86 4.23 -18.23
N LEU A 422 12.93 3.81 -17.53
CA LEU A 422 13.06 4.00 -16.09
C LEU A 422 13.16 5.48 -15.69
N GLU A 423 13.89 6.30 -16.45
CA GLU A 423 14.00 7.73 -16.22
C GLU A 423 12.65 8.43 -16.39
N LEU A 424 11.96 8.12 -17.49
CA LEU A 424 10.63 8.66 -17.77
C LEU A 424 9.64 8.27 -16.67
N THR A 425 9.70 7.02 -16.20
CA THR A 425 8.93 6.53 -15.03
C THR A 425 9.13 7.44 -13.82
N LEU A 426 10.37 7.73 -13.43
CA LEU A 426 10.65 8.59 -12.26
C LEU A 426 10.20 10.04 -12.45
N SER A 427 10.21 10.54 -13.69
CA SER A 427 9.80 11.92 -14.01
C SER A 427 8.29 12.16 -13.83
N HIS A 428 7.48 11.12 -14.00
CA HIS A 428 6.02 11.17 -13.84
C HIS A 428 5.53 10.92 -12.41
N LEU A 429 6.40 10.45 -11.51
CA LEU A 429 6.07 10.35 -10.09
C LEU A 429 5.98 11.73 -9.42
N PRO A 430 5.39 11.85 -8.21
CA PRO A 430 5.29 13.13 -7.51
C PRO A 430 6.67 13.74 -7.21
N GLN A 431 7.03 14.81 -7.92
CA GLN A 431 8.33 15.47 -7.81
C GLN A 431 8.54 16.21 -6.48
N SER A 432 7.47 16.40 -5.71
CA SER A 432 7.53 16.92 -4.34
C SER A 432 8.04 15.88 -3.33
N SER A 433 8.19 14.60 -3.71
CA SER A 433 8.67 13.54 -2.81
C SER A 433 10.20 13.51 -2.70
N LYS A 434 10.72 13.51 -1.46
CA LYS A 434 12.15 13.38 -1.15
C LYS A 434 12.75 12.10 -1.75
N SER A 435 12.05 10.96 -1.66
CA SER A 435 12.54 9.67 -2.18
C SER A 435 12.58 9.62 -3.72
N VAL A 436 11.61 10.24 -4.39
CA VAL A 436 11.58 10.34 -5.86
C VAL A 436 12.73 11.23 -6.34
N GLN A 437 12.95 12.38 -5.71
CA GLN A 437 14.07 13.25 -6.06
C GLN A 437 15.42 12.56 -5.83
N ALA A 438 15.60 11.88 -4.69
CA ALA A 438 16.82 11.12 -4.41
C ALA A 438 17.04 10.01 -5.46
N ALA A 439 16.00 9.29 -5.85
CA ALA A 439 16.07 8.27 -6.89
C ALA A 439 16.47 8.87 -8.25
N ARG A 440 15.93 10.02 -8.63
CA ARG A 440 16.29 10.73 -9.88
C ARG A 440 17.73 11.21 -9.88
N VAL A 441 18.19 11.84 -8.79
CA VAL A 441 19.59 12.29 -8.66
C VAL A 441 20.55 11.10 -8.79
N LYS A 442 20.27 10.00 -8.09
CA LYS A 442 21.04 8.76 -8.22
C LYS A 442 20.94 8.20 -9.64
N PHE A 443 19.78 8.31 -10.30
CA PHE A 443 19.61 7.86 -11.67
C PHE A 443 20.57 8.59 -12.62
N SER A 444 20.53 9.93 -12.61
CA SER A 444 21.38 10.79 -13.43
C SER A 444 22.87 10.66 -13.10
N SER A 445 23.25 10.51 -11.83
CA SER A 445 24.67 10.43 -11.43
C SER A 445 25.36 9.12 -11.83
N THR A 446 24.58 8.07 -12.13
CA THR A 446 25.13 6.77 -12.57
C THR A 446 24.94 6.54 -14.07
N MET A 447 24.37 7.50 -14.81
CA MET A 447 24.48 7.50 -16.27
C MET A 447 25.94 7.79 -16.62
N PRO A 448 26.62 6.95 -17.42
CA PRO A 448 28.00 7.20 -17.78
C PRO A 448 28.11 8.43 -18.69
N ASP A 449 28.54 9.57 -18.13
CA ASP A 449 29.09 10.73 -18.86
C ASP A 449 30.48 10.41 -19.46
N ARG A 450 30.66 9.23 -20.08
CA ARG A 450 31.93 8.80 -20.68
C ARG A 450 31.75 8.10 -22.02
N ILE A 451 31.13 8.76 -22.99
CA ILE A 451 31.40 8.49 -24.40
C ILE A 451 31.35 9.82 -25.18
N CYS A 452 32.24 10.73 -24.83
CA CYS A 452 32.70 11.77 -25.75
C CYS A 452 34.16 12.02 -25.41
N LEU A 453 35.04 11.70 -26.37
CA LEU A 453 36.52 11.70 -26.35
C LEU A 453 37.13 10.30 -26.48
N GLN A 454 37.00 9.73 -27.69
CA GLN A 454 38.09 9.05 -28.39
C GLN A 454 37.69 8.91 -29.87
N SER A 455 38.05 9.92 -30.64
CA SER A 455 38.17 9.89 -32.10
C SER A 455 39.51 10.48 -32.46
#